data_AF-A0A7X0A7U0-F1
#
_entry.id   AF-A0A7X0A7U0-F1
#
_cell.length_a   1.000
_cell.length_b   1.000
_cell.length_c   1.000
_cell.angle_alpha   90.00
_cell.angle_beta   90.00
_cell.angle_gamma   90.00
#
_symmetry.space_group_name_H-M   'P 1'
#
loop_
_entity.id
_entity.type
_entity.pdbx_description
1 polymer ?
#
loop_
_entity_poly.entity_id
_entity_poly.type
_entity_poly.pdbx_seq_one_letter_code
_entity_poly.pdbx_strand_id
1 'polypeptide(L)'
;MMNKHFIFRISVLMLIILGISRIGFAQDSVKRTVAKPPAVKATYAKPVVKYNAAASAGAKPATTYPSKYAYPPKETAADSALAKDKSLNGQYQYLLSKLYHYQQPLASALWKNMRDTLNSERTKLKAAQAKLTAQTQDITSLKTDVTTKTQTLSESNAKRDEINFIGISFTKATYNLMMWGLVIVFGLAAAIVIARSGAYSHEAKYRIKLYNELDEEYKTYKAKANEKEKKLARELQTERNKLDELLGRG
;
A
#
# COMPACT_ATOMS: atom_id res chain seq x y z
N MET A 1 11.52 -47.95 3.77
CA MET A 1 11.57 -47.12 2.54
C MET A 1 10.14 -46.71 2.20
N MET A 2 9.81 -45.43 2.31
CA MET A 2 8.43 -44.95 2.11
C MET A 2 8.13 -44.90 0.60
N ASN A 3 7.04 -45.53 0.19
CA ASN A 3 6.73 -45.81 -1.21
C ASN A 3 6.61 -44.50 -2.01
N LYS A 4 7.40 -44.33 -3.08
CA LYS A 4 7.44 -43.08 -3.89
C LYS A 4 6.05 -42.63 -4.37
N HIS A 5 5.15 -43.57 -4.62
CA HIS A 5 3.76 -43.29 -5.01
C HIS A 5 2.91 -42.68 -3.88
N PHE A 6 3.19 -43.01 -2.62
CA PHE A 6 2.50 -42.43 -1.47
C PHE A 6 2.93 -40.98 -1.24
N ILE A 7 4.25 -40.70 -1.37
CA ILE A 7 4.80 -39.35 -1.28
C ILE A 7 4.30 -38.47 -2.44
N PHE A 8 4.24 -39.01 -3.66
CA PHE A 8 3.70 -38.30 -4.82
C PHE A 8 2.22 -37.96 -4.66
N ARG A 9 1.40 -38.91 -4.15
CA ARG A 9 -0.04 -38.67 -3.89
C ARG A 9 -0.26 -37.58 -2.84
N ILE A 10 0.52 -37.57 -1.76
CA ILE A 10 0.46 -36.52 -0.74
C ILE A 10 0.86 -35.16 -1.32
N SER A 11 1.91 -35.11 -2.15
CA SER A 11 2.38 -33.88 -2.78
C SER A 11 1.37 -33.30 -3.77
N VAL A 12 0.69 -34.16 -4.54
CA VAL A 12 -0.40 -33.76 -5.46
C VAL A 12 -1.62 -33.24 -4.69
N LEU A 13 -1.98 -33.87 -3.57
CA LEU A 13 -3.10 -33.42 -2.72
C LEU A 13 -2.79 -32.07 -2.04
N MET A 14 -1.54 -31.86 -1.61
CA MET A 14 -1.04 -30.57 -1.09
C MET A 14 -1.10 -29.46 -2.14
N LEU A 15 -0.69 -29.73 -3.38
CA LEU A 15 -0.74 -28.77 -4.50
C LEU A 15 -2.18 -28.38 -4.88
N ILE A 16 -3.13 -29.32 -4.81
CA ILE A 16 -4.55 -29.03 -5.08
C ILE A 16 -5.14 -28.15 -3.96
N ILE A 17 -4.83 -28.43 -2.69
CA ILE A 17 -5.31 -27.61 -1.55
C ILE A 17 -4.70 -26.19 -1.57
N LEU A 18 -3.43 -26.06 -1.95
CA LEU A 18 -2.76 -24.76 -2.14
C LEU A 18 -3.26 -24.01 -3.39
N GLY A 19 -3.68 -24.72 -4.43
CA GLY A 19 -4.23 -24.14 -5.67
C GLY A 19 -5.63 -23.55 -5.50
N ILE A 20 -6.47 -24.12 -4.63
CA ILE A 20 -7.83 -23.62 -4.36
C ILE A 20 -7.81 -22.32 -3.53
N SER A 21 -6.71 -22.04 -2.83
CA SER A 21 -6.55 -20.82 -2.01
C SER A 21 -6.21 -19.55 -2.83
N ARG A 22 -6.14 -19.65 -4.17
CA ARG A 22 -5.83 -18.53 -5.09
C ARG A 22 -7.07 -17.95 -5.79
N ILE A 23 -8.27 -18.14 -5.23
CA ILE A 23 -9.50 -17.49 -5.72
C ILE A 23 -10.06 -16.65 -4.57
N GLY A 24 -9.60 -15.41 -4.45
CA GLY A 24 -10.02 -14.59 -3.32
C GLY A 24 -9.34 -13.24 -3.18
N PHE A 25 -8.96 -12.58 -4.27
CA PHE A 25 -8.75 -11.13 -4.27
C PHE A 25 -9.45 -10.56 -5.50
N ALA A 26 -10.78 -10.45 -5.40
CA ALA A 26 -11.51 -9.49 -6.19
C ALA A 26 -11.07 -8.09 -5.71
N GLN A 27 -10.09 -7.50 -6.40
CA GLN A 27 -9.99 -6.05 -6.39
C GLN A 27 -11.26 -5.53 -7.07
N ASP A 28 -12.21 -5.12 -6.26
CA ASP A 28 -13.31 -4.25 -6.64
C ASP A 28 -12.71 -2.90 -7.07
N SER A 29 -12.16 -2.87 -8.28
CA SER A 29 -11.85 -1.63 -8.98
C SER A 29 -13.16 -1.14 -9.58
N VAL A 30 -13.96 -0.48 -8.75
CA VAL A 30 -15.00 0.41 -9.24
C VAL A 30 -14.31 1.36 -10.23
N LYS A 31 -14.58 1.16 -11.52
CA LYS A 31 -14.30 2.13 -12.58
C LYS A 31 -14.98 3.44 -12.16
N ARG A 32 -14.27 4.30 -11.42
CA ARG A 32 -14.51 5.73 -11.50
C ARG A 32 -14.16 6.11 -12.92
N THR A 33 -15.17 6.17 -13.77
CA THR A 33 -15.18 7.07 -14.91
C THR A 33 -14.91 8.46 -14.35
N VAL A 34 -13.64 8.86 -14.33
CA VAL A 34 -13.25 10.25 -14.19
C VAL A 34 -13.79 10.93 -15.43
N ALA A 35 -14.94 11.59 -15.28
CA ALA A 35 -15.37 12.60 -16.23
C ALA A 35 -14.19 13.56 -16.41
N LYS A 36 -13.68 13.62 -17.63
CA LYS A 36 -12.65 14.56 -18.06
C LYS A 36 -13.12 15.96 -17.62
N PRO A 37 -12.40 16.65 -16.71
CA PRO A 37 -12.75 18.03 -16.40
C PRO A 37 -12.64 18.84 -17.70
N PRO A 38 -13.59 19.74 -18.00
CA PRO A 38 -13.54 20.55 -19.21
C PRO A 38 -12.19 21.28 -19.24
N ALA A 39 -11.50 21.18 -20.37
CA ALA A 39 -10.25 21.88 -20.60
C ALA A 39 -10.53 23.39 -20.55
N VAL A 40 -10.32 24.00 -19.39
CA VAL A 40 -10.29 25.45 -19.26
C VAL A 40 -9.00 25.91 -19.93
N LYS A 41 -9.13 26.43 -21.15
CA LYS A 41 -8.04 27.11 -21.85
C LYS A 41 -7.63 28.32 -21.00
N ALA A 42 -6.49 28.23 -20.33
CA ALA A 42 -5.85 29.38 -19.71
C ALA A 42 -5.37 30.33 -20.81
N THR A 43 -6.14 31.38 -21.10
CA THR A 43 -5.70 32.52 -21.88
C THR A 43 -4.74 33.35 -21.04
N TYR A 44 -3.44 33.04 -21.11
CA TYR A 44 -2.40 33.91 -20.60
C TYR A 44 -2.20 35.07 -21.59
N ALA A 45 -2.89 36.19 -21.36
CA ALA A 45 -2.60 37.44 -22.05
C ALA A 45 -1.28 38.01 -21.51
N LYS A 46 -0.21 37.89 -22.29
CA LYS A 46 1.07 38.56 -22.02
C LYS A 46 0.86 40.08 -22.12
N PRO A 47 1.21 40.92 -21.13
CA PRO A 47 1.29 42.35 -21.36
C PRO A 47 2.46 42.63 -22.30
N VAL A 48 2.16 43.09 -23.51
CA VAL A 48 3.15 43.56 -24.48
C VAL A 48 3.62 44.94 -24.00
N VAL A 49 4.78 44.99 -23.35
CA VAL A 49 5.51 46.25 -23.14
C VAL A 49 6.42 46.45 -24.34
N LYS A 50 6.05 47.38 -25.24
CA LYS A 50 6.94 47.85 -26.29
C LYS A 50 7.90 48.89 -25.68
N TYR A 51 9.15 48.51 -25.50
CA TYR A 51 10.24 49.47 -25.40
C TYR A 51 10.85 49.62 -26.79
N ASN A 52 10.72 50.80 -27.39
CA ASN A 52 11.52 51.14 -28.56
C ASN A 52 12.86 51.66 -28.05
N ALA A 53 13.86 50.79 -28.09
CA ALA A 53 15.26 51.18 -28.07
C ALA A 53 15.64 51.64 -29.49
N ALA A 54 15.94 52.93 -29.65
CA ALA A 54 16.66 53.42 -30.82
C ALA A 54 18.04 53.88 -30.36
N ALA A 55 19.04 53.34 -31.03
CA ALA A 55 20.45 53.38 -30.71
C ALA A 55 21.08 54.77 -30.81
N SER A 56 22.17 54.92 -30.05
CA SER A 56 23.17 55.97 -30.15
C SER A 56 23.73 56.10 -31.57
N ALA A 57 23.77 57.33 -32.08
CA ALA A 57 24.67 57.71 -33.17
C ALA A 57 25.03 59.20 -33.10
N GLY A 58 26.33 59.48 -33.11
CA GLY A 58 26.90 60.63 -33.82
C GLY A 58 26.90 61.99 -33.11
N ALA A 59 28.10 62.47 -32.82
CA ALA A 59 28.37 63.80 -32.30
C ALA A 59 28.43 64.91 -33.38
N LYS A 60 28.31 66.16 -32.90
CA LYS A 60 28.73 67.49 -33.45
C LYS A 60 27.68 68.27 -34.29
N PRO A 61 27.76 69.63 -34.35
CA PRO A 61 28.21 70.62 -33.37
C PRO A 61 27.18 71.75 -33.14
N ALA A 62 27.51 72.64 -32.20
CA ALA A 62 26.73 73.77 -31.71
C ALA A 62 26.16 74.73 -32.78
N THR A 63 24.92 75.17 -32.57
CA THR A 63 24.43 76.46 -33.05
C THR A 63 24.06 77.33 -31.86
N THR A 64 24.92 78.33 -31.66
CA THR A 64 24.86 79.37 -30.65
C THR A 64 23.69 80.31 -30.97
N TYR A 65 22.65 80.30 -30.15
CA TYR A 65 21.69 81.41 -30.09
C TYR A 65 22.03 82.25 -28.86
N PRO A 66 22.33 83.55 -29.00
CA PRO A 66 22.70 84.38 -27.86
C PRO A 66 21.47 84.63 -26.99
N SER A 67 21.40 83.97 -25.83
CA SER A 67 20.46 84.33 -24.77
C SER A 67 20.88 85.67 -24.19
N LYS A 68 20.19 86.75 -24.61
CA LYS A 68 20.44 88.14 -24.22
C LYS A 68 19.80 88.54 -22.87
N TYR A 69 19.52 87.59 -21.99
CA TYR A 69 19.11 87.89 -20.61
C TYR A 69 19.82 86.96 -19.64
N ALA A 70 21.07 87.32 -19.32
CA ALA A 70 21.76 86.79 -18.16
C ALA A 70 21.20 87.48 -16.90
N TYR A 71 20.22 86.85 -16.25
CA TYR A 71 19.94 87.15 -14.85
C TYR A 71 20.91 86.32 -14.00
N PRO A 72 21.55 86.92 -12.97
CA PRO A 72 22.44 86.18 -12.09
C PRO A 72 21.66 85.03 -11.43
N PRO A 73 22.30 83.85 -11.20
CA PRO A 73 21.69 82.82 -10.38
C PRO A 73 21.48 83.44 -8.99
N LYS A 74 20.22 83.56 -8.56
CA LYS A 74 19.93 83.80 -7.15
C LYS A 74 20.31 82.52 -6.40
N GLU A 75 21.52 82.50 -5.86
CA GLU A 75 21.85 81.63 -4.75
C GLU A 75 20.83 81.91 -3.65
N THR A 76 19.89 80.99 -3.52
CA THR A 76 18.88 81.01 -2.47
C THR A 76 18.91 79.65 -1.82
N ALA A 77 18.59 79.60 -0.52
CA ALA A 77 18.65 78.50 0.44
C ALA A 77 18.13 77.11 0.01
N ALA A 78 17.67 76.96 -1.23
CA ALA A 78 17.21 75.74 -1.87
C ALA A 78 18.31 74.67 -1.99
N ASP A 79 19.58 75.00 -2.23
CA ASP A 79 20.63 73.97 -2.36
C ASP A 79 20.86 73.23 -1.02
N SER A 80 20.56 73.88 0.11
CA SER A 80 20.53 73.26 1.44
C SER A 80 19.28 72.41 1.71
N ALA A 81 18.19 72.58 0.95
CA ALA A 81 16.95 71.82 1.13
C ALA A 81 17.06 70.37 0.62
N LEU A 82 17.83 70.14 -0.45
CA LEU A 82 18.16 68.78 -0.94
C LEU A 82 19.12 68.04 0.00
N ALA A 83 19.95 68.79 0.75
CA ALA A 83 20.81 68.25 1.79
C ALA A 83 20.03 67.82 3.06
N LYS A 84 18.82 68.36 3.27
CA LYS A 84 18.01 68.15 4.48
C LYS A 84 16.99 67.01 4.35
N ASP A 85 16.44 66.78 3.16
CA ASP A 85 15.53 65.66 2.89
C ASP A 85 15.72 65.11 1.46
N LYS A 86 16.29 63.90 1.36
CA LYS A 86 16.48 63.17 0.09
C LYS A 86 15.24 62.41 -0.36
N SER A 87 14.12 62.48 0.37
CA SER A 87 12.86 61.83 -0.02
C SER A 87 12.32 62.42 -1.33
N LEU A 88 11.48 61.65 -2.04
CA LEU A 88 10.81 62.15 -3.24
C LEU A 88 10.04 63.46 -2.96
N ASN A 89 9.48 63.61 -1.75
CA ASN A 89 8.73 64.81 -1.37
C ASN A 89 9.66 66.01 -1.16
N GLY A 90 10.81 65.80 -0.52
CA GLY A 90 11.86 66.82 -0.39
C GLY A 90 12.39 67.26 -1.75
N GLN A 91 12.61 66.31 -2.67
CA GLN A 91 13.03 66.59 -4.06
C GLN A 91 11.98 67.38 -4.84
N TYR A 92 10.69 67.12 -4.62
CA TYR A 92 9.59 67.88 -5.23
C TYR A 92 9.51 69.32 -4.71
N GLN A 93 9.66 69.52 -3.40
CA GLN A 93 9.68 70.86 -2.80
C GLN A 93 10.88 71.68 -3.27
N TYR A 94 12.04 71.04 -3.40
CA TYR A 94 13.22 71.66 -4.00
C TYR A 94 12.98 72.06 -5.46
N LEU A 95 12.37 71.17 -6.26
CA LEU A 95 12.02 71.47 -7.66
C LEU A 95 11.07 72.67 -7.76
N LEU A 96 10.05 72.76 -6.90
CA LEU A 96 9.12 73.89 -6.87
C LEU A 96 9.81 75.24 -6.58
N SER A 97 10.84 75.24 -5.74
CA SER A 97 11.59 76.45 -5.38
C SER A 97 12.44 77.02 -6.54
N LYS A 98 12.82 76.18 -7.51
CA LYS A 98 13.62 76.57 -8.68
C LYS A 98 12.77 76.86 -9.93
N LEU A 99 11.49 76.46 -9.95
CA LEU A 99 10.60 76.63 -11.09
C LEU A 99 9.92 78.01 -11.09
N TYR A 100 9.66 78.54 -12.29
CA TYR A 100 8.85 79.74 -12.45
C TYR A 100 7.37 79.46 -12.14
N HIS A 101 6.63 80.47 -11.67
CA HIS A 101 5.21 80.35 -11.27
C HIS A 101 4.32 79.65 -12.32
N TYR A 102 4.51 79.94 -13.61
CA TYR A 102 3.71 79.34 -14.68
C TYR A 102 4.00 77.84 -14.90
N GLN A 103 5.14 77.32 -14.43
CA GLN A 103 5.55 75.91 -14.55
C GLN A 103 5.14 75.06 -13.33
N GLN A 104 4.81 75.70 -12.20
CA GLN A 104 4.38 75.03 -10.98
C GLN A 104 3.14 74.14 -11.15
N PRO A 105 2.10 74.53 -11.93
CA PRO A 105 0.93 73.68 -12.14
C PRO A 105 1.29 72.35 -12.81
N LEU A 106 2.16 72.37 -13.82
CA LEU A 106 2.59 71.17 -14.54
C LEU A 106 3.41 70.23 -13.65
N ALA A 107 4.34 70.78 -12.86
CA ALA A 107 5.10 70.01 -11.88
C ALA A 107 4.19 69.41 -10.78
N SER A 108 3.18 70.15 -10.33
CA SER A 108 2.21 69.66 -9.34
C SER A 108 1.31 68.54 -9.87
N ALA A 109 0.88 68.63 -11.12
CA ALA A 109 0.10 67.59 -11.78
C ALA A 109 0.91 66.30 -11.95
N LEU A 110 2.17 66.42 -12.38
CA LEU A 110 3.08 65.27 -12.50
C LEU A 110 3.34 64.63 -11.13
N TRP A 111 3.61 65.44 -10.11
CA TRP A 111 3.81 64.96 -8.74
C TRP A 111 2.59 64.22 -8.22
N LYS A 112 1.39 64.77 -8.42
CA LYS A 112 0.12 64.11 -8.05
C LYS A 112 0.00 62.74 -8.73
N ASN A 113 0.15 62.69 -10.05
CA ASN A 113 0.04 61.44 -10.82
C ASN A 113 1.09 60.38 -10.41
N MET A 114 2.32 60.81 -10.15
CA MET A 114 3.38 59.92 -9.65
C MET A 114 3.03 59.38 -8.25
N ARG A 115 2.56 60.24 -7.35
CA ARG A 115 2.18 59.86 -5.99
C ARG A 115 1.00 58.90 -6.00
N ASP A 116 0.01 59.13 -6.86
CA ASP A 116 -1.16 58.26 -7.02
C ASP A 116 -0.76 56.90 -7.59
N THR A 117 0.16 56.86 -8.57
CA THR A 117 0.73 55.61 -9.10
C THR A 117 1.50 54.85 -8.02
N LEU A 118 2.36 55.53 -7.26
CA LEU A 118 3.15 54.92 -6.18
C LEU A 118 2.25 54.36 -5.07
N ASN A 119 1.19 55.08 -4.72
CA ASN A 119 0.20 54.61 -3.73
C ASN A 119 -0.58 53.40 -4.26
N SER A 120 -0.94 53.40 -5.55
CA SER A 120 -1.59 52.26 -6.21
C SER A 120 -0.68 51.02 -6.17
N GLU A 121 0.59 51.15 -6.55
CA GLU A 121 1.55 50.05 -6.53
C GLU A 121 1.83 49.55 -5.10
N ARG A 122 1.97 50.45 -4.11
CA ARG A 122 2.10 50.06 -2.70
C ARG A 122 0.88 49.30 -2.19
N THR A 123 -0.32 49.70 -2.61
CA THR A 123 -1.57 49.03 -2.24
C THR A 123 -1.64 47.63 -2.86
N LYS A 124 -1.28 47.49 -4.14
CA LYS A 124 -1.20 46.20 -4.83
C LYS A 124 -0.15 45.28 -4.19
N LEU A 125 1.02 45.81 -3.84
CA LEU A 125 2.08 45.05 -3.16
C LEU A 125 1.59 44.54 -1.80
N LYS A 126 0.98 45.42 -0.99
CA LYS A 126 0.40 45.03 0.30
C LYS A 126 -0.69 43.96 0.14
N ALA A 127 -1.55 44.08 -0.86
CA ALA A 127 -2.58 43.08 -1.16
C ALA A 127 -1.99 41.75 -1.62
N ALA A 128 -0.98 41.78 -2.49
CA ALA A 128 -0.26 40.58 -2.94
C ALA A 128 0.46 39.89 -1.78
N GLN A 129 1.09 40.65 -0.89
CA GLN A 129 1.78 40.10 0.28
C GLN A 129 0.79 39.50 1.28
N ALA A 130 -0.35 40.16 1.53
CA ALA A 130 -1.42 39.59 2.35
C ALA A 130 -1.96 38.27 1.76
N LYS A 131 -2.15 38.21 0.43
CA LYS A 131 -2.55 36.97 -0.26
C LYS A 131 -1.49 35.88 -0.15
N LEU A 132 -0.21 36.23 -0.26
CA LEU A 132 0.89 35.28 -0.13
C LEU A 132 0.97 34.71 1.29
N THR A 133 0.77 35.55 2.32
CA THR A 133 0.69 35.10 3.72
C THR A 133 -0.49 34.16 3.92
N ALA A 134 -1.68 34.50 3.41
CA ALA A 134 -2.87 33.63 3.48
C ALA A 134 -2.63 32.29 2.78
N GLN A 135 -2.09 32.31 1.55
CA GLN A 135 -1.75 31.09 0.83
C GLN A 135 -0.69 30.25 1.53
N THR A 136 0.31 30.88 2.16
CA THR A 136 1.33 30.17 2.94
C THR A 136 0.72 29.50 4.16
N GLN A 137 -0.21 30.17 4.83
CA GLN A 137 -0.96 29.61 5.95
C GLN A 137 -1.84 28.44 5.50
N ASP A 138 -2.56 28.58 4.39
CA ASP A 138 -3.37 27.52 3.80
C ASP A 138 -2.50 26.31 3.42
N ILE A 139 -1.37 26.52 2.73
CA ILE A 139 -0.43 25.45 2.37
C ILE A 139 0.10 24.73 3.61
N THR A 140 0.44 25.48 4.66
CA THR A 140 0.93 24.90 5.91
C THR A 140 -0.16 24.07 6.58
N SER A 141 -1.40 24.58 6.61
CA SER A 141 -2.55 23.84 7.16
C SER A 141 -2.83 22.57 6.35
N LEU A 142 -2.85 22.66 5.01
CA LEU A 142 -3.06 21.52 4.12
C LEU A 142 -1.97 20.46 4.30
N LYS A 143 -0.72 20.90 4.46
CA LYS A 143 0.40 19.99 4.72
C LYS A 143 0.22 19.25 6.04
N THR A 144 -0.16 19.97 7.10
CA THR A 144 -0.46 19.38 8.42
C THR A 144 -1.63 18.41 8.33
N ASP A 145 -2.70 18.75 7.61
CA ASP A 145 -3.86 17.87 7.40
C ASP A 145 -3.48 16.61 6.64
N VAL A 146 -2.67 16.74 5.58
CA VAL A 146 -2.18 15.60 4.81
C VAL A 146 -1.33 14.69 5.70
N THR A 147 -0.36 15.24 6.44
CA THR A 147 0.48 14.47 7.37
C THR A 147 -0.39 13.76 8.41
N THR A 148 -1.31 14.47 9.05
CA THR A 148 -2.23 13.90 10.06
C THR A 148 -3.06 12.78 9.47
N LYS A 149 -3.71 13.00 8.31
CA LYS A 149 -4.52 11.98 7.65
C LYS A 149 -3.70 10.76 7.21
N THR A 150 -2.48 10.95 6.71
CA THR A 150 -1.60 9.83 6.35
C THR A 150 -1.20 9.02 7.58
N GLN A 151 -0.95 9.68 8.71
CA GLN A 151 -0.64 9.02 9.97
C GLN A 151 -1.85 8.26 10.53
N THR A 152 -3.04 8.89 10.55
CA THR A 152 -4.28 8.21 10.96
C THR A 152 -4.62 7.03 10.05
N LEU A 153 -4.41 7.14 8.74
CA LEU A 153 -4.60 6.01 7.81
C LEU A 153 -3.61 4.89 8.09
N SER A 154 -2.34 5.20 8.37
CA SER A 154 -1.33 4.20 8.74
C SER A 154 -1.71 3.48 10.03
N GLU A 155 -2.07 4.24 11.08
CA GLU A 155 -2.51 3.70 12.37
C GLU A 155 -3.79 2.89 12.25
N SER A 156 -4.75 3.35 11.44
CA SER A 156 -5.99 2.62 11.20
C SER A 156 -5.75 1.34 10.41
N ASN A 157 -4.83 1.33 9.45
CA ASN A 157 -4.46 0.13 8.72
C ASN A 157 -3.76 -0.87 9.65
N ALA A 158 -2.83 -0.42 10.51
CA ALA A 158 -2.21 -1.26 11.52
C ALA A 158 -3.26 -1.90 12.44
N LYS A 159 -4.19 -1.11 13.00
CA LYS A 159 -5.29 -1.62 13.82
C LYS A 159 -6.23 -2.57 13.09
N ARG A 160 -6.44 -2.39 11.77
CA ARG A 160 -7.28 -3.29 10.95
C ARG A 160 -6.57 -4.60 10.61
N ASP A 161 -5.26 -4.55 10.44
CA ASP A 161 -4.43 -5.73 10.20
C ASP A 161 -4.17 -6.52 11.48
N GLU A 162 -4.45 -5.93 12.64
CA GLU A 162 -4.45 -6.62 13.94
C GLU A 162 -5.76 -7.36 14.21
N ILE A 163 -5.63 -8.58 14.72
CA ILE A 163 -6.72 -9.40 15.26
C ILE A 163 -6.37 -9.67 16.72
N ASN A 164 -7.26 -9.30 17.64
CA ASN A 164 -7.10 -9.56 19.06
C ASN A 164 -7.52 -10.98 19.39
N PHE A 165 -6.59 -11.79 19.88
CA PHE A 165 -6.86 -13.14 20.36
C PHE A 165 -6.30 -13.30 21.78
N ILE A 166 -7.19 -13.49 22.76
CA ILE A 166 -6.84 -13.67 24.20
C ILE A 166 -5.98 -12.51 24.72
N GLY A 167 -6.33 -11.26 24.38
CA GLY A 167 -5.64 -10.07 24.87
C GLY A 167 -4.30 -9.75 24.20
N ILE A 168 -3.86 -10.56 23.22
CA ILE A 168 -2.65 -10.31 22.43
C ILE A 168 -3.08 -9.97 20.99
N SER A 169 -2.54 -8.88 20.44
CA SER A 169 -2.74 -8.49 19.04
C SER A 169 -1.82 -9.30 18.13
N PHE A 170 -2.38 -9.98 17.12
CA PHE A 170 -1.63 -10.65 16.06
C PHE A 170 -1.95 -10.02 14.72
N THR A 171 -0.98 -9.97 13.80
CA THR A 171 -1.31 -9.60 12.42
C THR A 171 -2.19 -10.67 11.78
N LYS A 172 -3.08 -10.27 10.86
CA LYS A 172 -3.96 -11.17 10.11
C LYS A 172 -3.17 -12.25 9.36
N ALA A 173 -1.97 -11.92 8.88
CA ALA A 173 -1.07 -12.89 8.25
C ALA A 173 -0.57 -13.95 9.24
N THR A 174 -0.09 -13.52 10.42
CA THR A 174 0.35 -14.43 11.48
C THR A 174 -0.79 -15.32 11.97
N TYR A 175 -1.98 -14.75 12.19
CA TYR A 175 -3.15 -15.52 12.60
C TYR A 175 -3.51 -16.62 11.58
N ASN A 176 -3.60 -16.25 10.30
CA ASN A 176 -3.93 -17.21 9.24
C ASN A 176 -2.87 -18.31 9.11
N LEU A 177 -1.58 -17.94 9.22
CA LEU A 177 -0.48 -18.90 9.17
C LEU A 177 -0.54 -19.88 10.35
N MET A 178 -0.77 -19.38 11.56
CA MET A 178 -0.88 -20.22 12.75
C MET A 178 -2.10 -21.13 12.69
N MET A 179 -3.25 -20.61 12.25
CA MET A 179 -4.50 -21.39 12.15
C MET A 179 -4.37 -22.52 11.12
N TRP A 180 -3.98 -22.21 9.88
CA TRP A 180 -3.79 -23.22 8.85
C TRP A 180 -2.60 -24.15 9.14
N GLY A 181 -1.54 -23.63 9.76
CA GLY A 181 -0.42 -24.44 10.23
C GLY A 181 -0.87 -25.51 11.23
N LEU A 182 -1.73 -25.13 12.18
CA LEU A 182 -2.30 -26.07 13.15
C LEU A 182 -3.16 -27.15 12.46
N VAL A 183 -4.01 -26.74 11.51
CA VAL A 183 -4.84 -27.67 10.72
C VAL A 183 -3.98 -28.67 9.96
N ILE A 184 -2.91 -28.22 9.30
CA ILE A 184 -2.01 -29.10 8.55
C ILE A 184 -1.29 -30.07 9.49
N VAL A 185 -0.76 -29.59 10.62
CA VAL A 185 -0.03 -30.42 11.59
C VAL A 185 -0.95 -31.50 12.18
N PHE A 186 -2.14 -31.13 12.65
CA PHE A 186 -3.09 -32.11 13.17
C PHE A 186 -3.64 -33.03 12.09
N GLY A 187 -3.87 -32.53 10.87
CA GLY A 187 -4.27 -33.34 9.73
C GLY A 187 -3.22 -34.41 9.40
N LEU A 188 -1.94 -34.06 9.38
CA LEU A 188 -0.83 -34.99 9.21
C LEU A 188 -0.76 -36.02 10.35
N ALA A 189 -0.85 -35.56 11.60
CA ALA A 189 -0.84 -36.45 12.76
C ALA A 189 -2.00 -37.47 12.70
N ALA A 190 -3.22 -37.00 12.41
CA ALA A 190 -4.40 -37.85 12.26
C ALA A 190 -4.25 -38.85 11.10
N ALA A 191 -3.72 -38.40 9.96
CA ALA A 191 -3.47 -39.28 8.82
C ALA A 191 -2.47 -40.39 9.15
N ILE A 192 -1.40 -40.09 9.89
CA ILE A 192 -0.41 -41.08 10.35
C ILE A 192 -1.09 -42.10 11.28
N VAL A 193 -1.88 -41.64 12.25
CA VAL A 193 -2.59 -42.53 13.19
C VAL A 193 -3.56 -43.45 12.47
N ILE A 194 -4.36 -42.92 11.53
CA ILE A 194 -5.32 -43.71 10.75
C ILE A 194 -4.59 -44.74 9.88
N ALA A 195 -3.53 -44.34 9.17
CA ALA A 195 -2.75 -45.24 8.33
C ALA A 195 -2.12 -46.38 9.15
N ARG A 196 -1.57 -46.06 10.33
CA ARG A 196 -0.95 -47.05 11.23
C ARG A 196 -1.99 -47.98 11.86
N SER A 197 -3.14 -47.44 12.28
CA SER A 197 -4.25 -48.22 12.84
C SER A 197 -4.86 -49.17 11.80
N GLY A 198 -4.99 -48.74 10.55
CA GLY A 198 -5.49 -49.57 9.46
C GLY A 198 -4.61 -50.79 9.18
N ALA A 199 -3.29 -50.61 9.17
CA ALA A 199 -2.33 -51.71 8.99
C ALA A 199 -2.45 -52.76 10.10
N TYR A 200 -2.46 -52.32 11.36
CA TYR A 200 -2.60 -53.23 12.51
C TYR A 200 -3.93 -53.97 12.54
N SER A 201 -5.01 -53.27 12.19
CA SER A 201 -6.34 -53.90 12.13
C SER A 201 -6.41 -54.98 11.05
N HIS A 202 -5.70 -54.80 9.94
CA HIS A 202 -5.66 -55.80 8.87
C HIS A 202 -4.86 -57.05 9.29
N GLU A 203 -3.68 -56.85 9.87
CA GLU A 203 -2.85 -57.97 10.37
C GLU A 203 -3.56 -58.76 11.48
N ALA A 204 -4.23 -58.07 12.40
CA ALA A 204 -4.99 -58.72 13.47
C ALA A 204 -6.11 -59.61 12.90
N LYS A 205 -6.89 -59.09 11.93
CA LYS A 205 -7.93 -59.87 11.24
C LYS A 205 -7.35 -61.07 10.51
N TYR A 206 -6.22 -60.91 9.84
CA TYR A 206 -5.54 -62.00 9.15
C TYR A 206 -5.12 -63.10 10.13
N ARG A 207 -4.51 -62.74 11.27
CA ARG A 207 -4.10 -63.70 12.30
C ARG A 207 -5.30 -64.42 12.90
N ILE A 208 -6.38 -63.71 13.24
CA ILE A 208 -7.62 -64.32 13.75
C ILE A 208 -8.17 -65.33 12.75
N LYS A 209 -8.20 -64.98 11.46
CA LYS A 209 -8.67 -65.89 10.41
C LYS A 209 -7.81 -67.15 10.34
N LEU A 210 -6.49 -67.01 10.35
CA LEU A 210 -5.56 -68.14 10.32
C LEU A 210 -5.71 -69.06 11.55
N TYR A 211 -5.92 -68.50 12.74
CA TYR A 211 -6.19 -69.28 13.94
C TYR A 211 -7.52 -70.04 13.85
N ASN A 212 -8.56 -69.43 13.28
CA ASN A 212 -9.84 -70.09 13.09
C ASN A 212 -9.74 -71.26 12.10
N GLU A 213 -9.03 -71.07 10.99
CA GLU A 213 -8.76 -72.13 10.01
C GLU A 213 -7.99 -73.30 10.66
N LEU A 214 -6.96 -73.00 11.44
CA LEU A 214 -6.18 -74.02 12.17
C LEU A 214 -7.03 -74.77 13.22
N ASP A 215 -7.88 -74.07 13.96
CA ASP A 215 -8.79 -74.69 14.94
C ASP A 215 -9.81 -75.62 14.26
N GLU A 216 -10.35 -75.20 13.12
CA GLU A 216 -11.25 -76.03 12.31
C GLU A 216 -10.54 -77.28 11.77
N GLU A 217 -9.33 -77.13 11.19
CA GLU A 217 -8.51 -78.26 10.77
C GLU A 217 -8.20 -79.22 11.92
N TYR A 218 -7.84 -78.69 13.10
CA TYR A 218 -7.56 -79.51 14.27
C TYR A 218 -8.79 -80.27 14.77
N LYS A 219 -9.97 -79.63 14.77
CA LYS A 219 -11.24 -80.30 15.09
C LYS A 219 -11.56 -81.42 14.10
N THR A 220 -11.40 -81.16 12.80
CA THR A 220 -11.63 -82.20 11.77
C THR A 220 -10.64 -83.35 11.88
N TYR A 221 -9.36 -83.07 12.20
CA TYR A 221 -8.37 -84.10 12.46
C TYR A 221 -8.75 -84.98 13.64
N LYS A 222 -9.17 -84.38 14.78
CA LYS A 222 -9.65 -85.12 15.94
C LYS A 222 -10.87 -85.99 15.63
N ALA A 223 -11.84 -85.45 14.88
CA ALA A 223 -13.01 -86.21 14.45
C ALA A 223 -12.59 -87.42 13.61
N LYS A 224 -11.75 -87.21 12.59
CA LYS A 224 -11.22 -88.29 11.73
C LYS A 224 -10.39 -89.31 12.50
N ALA A 225 -9.58 -88.90 13.47
CA ALA A 225 -8.80 -89.80 14.30
C ALA A 225 -9.71 -90.70 15.16
N ASN A 226 -10.72 -90.12 15.80
CA ASN A 226 -11.70 -90.86 16.59
C ASN A 226 -12.52 -91.83 15.71
N GLU A 227 -12.90 -91.42 14.50
CA GLU A 227 -13.55 -92.31 13.53
C GLU A 227 -12.66 -93.48 13.13
N LYS A 228 -11.35 -93.26 12.91
CA LYS A 228 -10.38 -94.33 12.63
C LYS A 228 -10.23 -95.28 13.81
N GLU A 229 -10.12 -94.77 15.04
CA GLU A 229 -10.03 -95.60 16.24
C GLU A 229 -11.30 -96.44 16.42
N LYS A 230 -12.49 -95.84 16.27
CA LYS A 230 -13.77 -96.56 16.31
C LYS A 230 -13.86 -97.62 15.22
N LYS A 231 -13.38 -97.33 14.01
CA LYS A 231 -13.37 -98.28 12.90
C LYS A 231 -12.42 -99.45 13.20
N LEU A 232 -11.21 -99.16 13.64
CA LEU A 232 -10.21 -100.17 14.03
C LEU A 232 -10.73 -101.06 15.17
N ALA A 233 -11.39 -100.48 16.18
CA ALA A 233 -11.99 -101.25 17.27
C ALA A 233 -13.10 -102.20 16.77
N ARG A 234 -13.94 -101.74 15.83
CA ARG A 234 -14.98 -102.57 15.19
C ARG A 234 -14.38 -103.68 14.33
N GLU A 235 -13.33 -103.38 13.57
CA GLU A 235 -12.60 -104.37 12.78
C GLU A 235 -11.96 -105.43 13.69
N LEU A 236 -11.26 -105.02 14.75
CA LEU A 236 -10.63 -105.93 15.72
C LEU A 236 -11.67 -106.80 16.45
N GLN A 237 -12.84 -106.26 16.77
CA GLN A 237 -13.93 -107.06 17.34
C GLN A 237 -14.49 -108.06 16.31
N THR A 238 -14.62 -107.66 15.06
CA THR A 238 -15.08 -108.55 13.98
C THR A 238 -14.08 -109.68 13.73
N GLU A 239 -12.78 -109.38 13.75
CA GLU A 239 -11.71 -110.38 13.66
C GLU A 239 -11.73 -111.34 14.84
N ARG A 240 -11.91 -110.85 16.07
CA ARG A 240 -12.08 -111.71 17.26
C ARG A 240 -13.29 -112.64 17.13
N ASN A 241 -14.45 -112.08 16.80
CA ASN A 241 -15.67 -112.88 16.61
C ASN A 241 -15.49 -113.95 15.52
N LYS A 242 -14.78 -113.61 14.43
CA LYS A 242 -14.48 -114.55 13.34
C LYS A 242 -13.51 -115.66 13.77
N LEU A 243 -12.51 -115.35 14.60
CA LEU A 243 -11.59 -116.35 15.14
C LEU A 243 -12.29 -117.30 16.12
N ASP A 244 -13.18 -116.79 16.97
CA ASP A 244 -13.96 -117.62 17.90
C ASP A 244 -14.90 -118.59 17.15
N GLU A 245 -15.52 -118.16 16.05
CA GLU A 245 -16.32 -119.00 15.15
C GLU A 245 -15.47 -120.11 14.51
N LEU A 246 -14.26 -119.79 14.04
CA LEU A 246 -13.35 -120.77 13.42
C LEU A 246 -12.73 -121.77 14.42
N LEU A 247 -12.51 -121.35 15.67
CA LEU A 247 -11.91 -122.19 16.73
C LEU A 247 -12.93 -123.05 17.48
N GLY A 248 -14.22 -123.00 17.09
CA GLY A 248 -15.26 -123.89 17.64
C GLY A 248 -15.45 -123.76 19.14
N ARG A 249 -15.26 -122.56 19.70
CA ARG A 249 -15.59 -122.24 21.09
C ARG A 249 -16.89 -121.44 21.13
N GLY A 250 -17.98 -122.13 20.80
CA GLY A 250 -19.37 -121.70 21.00
C GLY A 250 -20.15 -122.80 21.68
#